data_AF-A0A838KS42-F1
#
_entry.id   AF-A0A838KS42-F1
#
_cell.length_a   1.000
_cell.length_b   1.000
_cell.length_c   1.000
_cell.angle_alpha   90.00
_cell.angle_beta   90.00
_cell.angle_gamma   90.00
#
_symmetry.space_group_name_H-M   'P 1'
#
loop_
_entity.id
_entity.type
_entity.pdbx_description
1 polymer ?
#
loop_
_entity_poly.entity_id
_entity_poly.type
_entity_poly.pdbx_seq_one_letter_code
_entity_poly.pdbx_strand_id
1 'polypeptide(L)'
;MRLSGGEGLAGRASKKLVNEELLLPVFGPARLRMELDRTLWRDRDHIGTKELWSYLCSYLYLPRLRDRDVLLRAVQEGTSTLVESDSFAYAEGYDEEKGRYAGLRLGGGGSVVMDGSSLLVKPEVARRQEEEKTGGGGMPPDPEPVPGPGGITYGTGTDGGGLEAEPPAAQALPKRYYASVNLDPDRVGRDAGRIADEVLTHLATLPGSRVRVSIEIEAEMPEGTPEHIQRTVSENARVLKFQAQGFEPE
;
A
#
# COMPACT_ATOMS: atom_id res chain seq x y z
N MET A 1 10.68 -22.79 -46.60
CA MET A 1 11.44 -23.18 -45.39
C MET A 1 10.45 -23.79 -44.39
N ARG A 2 10.39 -25.12 -44.30
CA ARG A 2 9.46 -25.82 -43.38
C ARG A 2 10.12 -25.88 -42.00
N LEU A 3 9.50 -25.26 -41.01
CA LEU A 3 9.99 -25.23 -39.63
C LEU A 3 9.26 -26.32 -38.84
N SER A 4 9.90 -27.48 -38.66
CA SER A 4 9.41 -28.54 -37.77
C SER A 4 9.76 -28.21 -36.33
N GLY A 5 8.74 -27.91 -35.53
CA GLY A 5 8.83 -27.73 -34.07
C GLY A 5 7.43 -27.46 -33.55
N GLY A 6 7.01 -28.18 -32.49
CA GLY A 6 5.63 -28.15 -31.97
C GLY A 6 5.14 -26.82 -31.42
N GLU A 7 5.99 -25.78 -31.38
CA GLU A 7 5.61 -24.43 -30.99
C GLU A 7 5.34 -23.52 -32.20
N GLY A 8 4.17 -22.87 -32.17
CA GLY A 8 3.78 -21.86 -33.15
C GLY A 8 4.81 -20.73 -33.26
N LEU A 9 4.86 -20.08 -34.43
CA LEU A 9 5.81 -19.01 -34.77
C LEU A 9 5.83 -17.88 -33.72
N ALA A 10 4.66 -17.50 -33.20
CA ALA A 10 4.53 -16.47 -32.17
C ALA A 10 5.24 -16.83 -30.86
N GLY A 11 5.17 -18.09 -30.43
CA GLY A 11 5.84 -18.56 -29.21
C GLY A 11 7.36 -18.49 -29.32
N ARG A 12 7.91 -18.88 -30.48
CA ARG A 12 9.36 -18.79 -30.74
C ARG A 12 9.85 -17.34 -30.84
N ALA A 13 9.08 -16.47 -31.49
CA ALA A 13 9.40 -15.05 -31.57
C ALA A 13 9.41 -14.39 -30.18
N SER A 14 8.39 -14.67 -29.36
CA SER A 14 8.32 -14.17 -27.98
C SER A 14 9.51 -14.63 -27.13
N LYS A 15 9.85 -15.92 -27.15
CA LYS A 15 11.04 -16.45 -26.45
C LYS A 15 12.32 -15.77 -26.90
N LYS A 16 12.48 -15.54 -28.21
CA LYS A 16 13.65 -14.84 -28.74
C LYS A 16 13.73 -13.39 -28.23
N LEU A 17 12.62 -12.65 -28.24
CA LEU A 17 12.57 -11.28 -27.72
C LEU A 17 12.92 -11.20 -26.23
N VAL A 18 12.45 -12.18 -25.43
CA VAL A 18 12.79 -12.25 -24.00
C VAL A 18 14.27 -12.60 -23.80
N ASN A 19 14.79 -13.59 -24.54
CA ASN A 19 16.19 -14.02 -24.44
C ASN A 19 17.18 -12.93 -24.89
N GLU A 20 16.81 -12.11 -25.87
CA GLU A 20 17.61 -10.97 -26.35
C GLU A 20 17.35 -9.68 -25.54
N GLU A 21 16.60 -9.74 -24.44
CA GLU A 21 16.19 -8.60 -23.61
C GLU A 21 15.46 -7.47 -24.36
N LEU A 22 14.90 -7.76 -25.53
CA LEU A 22 14.07 -6.85 -26.32
C LEU A 22 12.64 -6.74 -25.76
N LEU A 23 12.26 -7.65 -24.87
CA LEU A 23 11.01 -7.64 -24.11
C LEU A 23 11.29 -8.10 -22.68
N LEU A 24 10.94 -7.28 -21.70
CA LEU A 24 11.18 -7.55 -20.28
C LEU A 24 9.88 -7.98 -19.58
N PRO A 25 9.69 -9.29 -19.30
CA PRO A 25 8.54 -9.79 -18.53
C PRO A 25 8.70 -9.60 -17.02
N VAL A 26 9.92 -9.33 -16.57
CA VAL A 26 10.28 -9.02 -15.18
C VAL A 26 11.20 -7.80 -15.20
N PHE A 27 10.97 -6.87 -14.28
CA PHE A 27 11.76 -5.65 -14.16
C PHE A 27 11.91 -5.31 -12.69
N GLY A 28 13.14 -5.09 -12.25
CA GLY A 28 13.44 -4.83 -10.84
C GLY A 28 13.59 -3.34 -10.53
N PRO A 29 13.41 -2.94 -9.27
CA PRO A 29 13.49 -1.54 -8.84
C PRO A 29 14.86 -0.89 -9.11
N ALA A 30 15.96 -1.62 -8.96
CA ALA A 30 17.31 -1.11 -9.23
C ALA A 30 17.49 -0.69 -10.70
N ARG A 31 17.02 -1.52 -11.65
CA ARG A 31 17.08 -1.21 -13.10
C ARG A 31 16.17 -0.02 -13.42
N LEU A 32 15.02 0.09 -12.76
CA LEU A 32 14.15 1.25 -12.90
C LEU A 32 14.82 2.54 -12.41
N ARG A 33 15.45 2.53 -11.23
CA ARG A 33 16.20 3.66 -10.68
C ARG A 33 17.30 4.12 -11.63
N MET A 34 18.08 3.18 -12.18
CA MET A 34 19.13 3.50 -13.15
C MET A 34 18.60 4.24 -14.38
N GLU A 35 17.46 3.82 -14.93
CA GLU A 35 16.85 4.48 -16.10
C GLU A 35 16.32 5.88 -15.77
N LEU A 36 15.71 6.01 -14.59
CA LEU A 36 15.18 7.26 -14.09
C LEU A 36 16.31 8.30 -13.94
N ASP A 37 17.40 7.92 -13.28
CA ASP A 37 18.60 8.76 -13.08
C ASP A 37 19.30 9.09 -14.39
N ARG A 38 19.37 8.10 -15.28
CA ARG A 38 20.06 8.25 -16.56
C ARG A 38 19.35 9.23 -17.47
N THR A 39 18.02 9.28 -17.52
CA THR A 39 17.34 10.05 -18.59
C THR A 39 16.05 10.76 -18.19
N LEU A 40 15.30 10.29 -17.19
CA LEU A 40 13.89 10.67 -17.07
C LEU A 40 13.65 11.83 -16.10
N TRP A 41 14.51 12.03 -15.11
CA TRP A 41 14.35 13.09 -14.10
C TRP A 41 15.65 13.81 -13.75
N ARG A 42 16.59 13.97 -14.69
CA ARG A 42 17.84 14.71 -14.41
C ARG A 42 17.57 16.11 -13.87
N ASP A 43 16.68 16.83 -14.55
CA ASP A 43 16.32 18.22 -14.22
C ASP A 43 14.99 18.34 -13.44
N ARG A 44 14.49 17.22 -12.88
CA ARG A 44 13.21 17.18 -12.15
C ARG A 44 13.36 16.44 -10.83
N ASP A 45 12.53 16.78 -9.85
CA ASP A 45 12.54 16.13 -8.53
C ASP A 45 11.63 14.89 -8.46
N HIS A 46 10.70 14.80 -9.40
CA HIS A 46 9.75 13.71 -9.50
C HIS A 46 9.33 13.47 -10.96
N ILE A 47 8.66 12.34 -11.20
CA ILE A 47 8.02 12.00 -12.48
C ILE A 47 6.66 11.36 -12.20
N GLY A 48 5.66 11.68 -13.02
CA GLY A 48 4.35 11.04 -12.95
C GLY A 48 4.43 9.57 -13.36
N THR A 49 3.73 8.69 -12.65
CA THR A 49 3.68 7.25 -12.96
C THR A 49 3.11 6.98 -14.37
N LYS A 50 2.08 7.73 -14.78
CA LYS A 50 1.51 7.65 -16.14
C LYS A 50 2.46 8.22 -17.20
N GLU A 51 3.15 9.32 -16.88
CA GLU A 51 4.16 9.92 -17.76
C GLU A 51 5.33 8.95 -18.00
N LEU A 52 5.83 8.33 -16.93
CA LEU A 52 6.86 7.29 -16.99
C LEU A 52 6.45 6.14 -17.91
N TRP A 53 5.22 5.63 -17.77
CA TRP A 53 4.71 4.59 -18.67
C TRP A 53 4.66 5.06 -20.12
N SER A 54 4.16 6.27 -20.36
CA SER A 54 4.16 6.87 -21.70
C SER A 54 5.56 6.97 -22.29
N TYR A 55 6.58 7.33 -21.50
CA TYR A 55 7.97 7.38 -21.94
C TYR A 55 8.51 5.99 -22.29
N LEU A 56 8.30 5.00 -21.43
CA LEU A 56 8.69 3.60 -21.69
C LEU A 56 8.07 3.06 -22.99
N CYS A 57 6.85 3.49 -23.34
CA CYS A 57 6.19 3.09 -24.59
C CYS A 57 6.62 3.90 -25.83
N SER A 58 7.11 5.12 -25.64
CA SER A 58 7.37 6.07 -26.76
C SER A 58 8.82 6.10 -27.21
N TYR A 59 9.77 5.90 -26.29
CA TYR A 59 11.19 6.06 -26.57
C TYR A 59 11.91 4.72 -26.73
N LEU A 60 12.50 4.50 -27.91
CA LEU A 60 13.14 3.24 -28.29
C LEU A 60 14.41 2.91 -27.48
N TYR A 61 15.01 3.90 -26.83
CA TYR A 61 16.21 3.73 -25.99
C TYR A 61 15.90 3.33 -24.55
N LEU A 62 14.62 3.31 -24.16
CA LEU A 62 14.16 2.84 -22.85
C LEU A 62 13.80 1.36 -22.90
N PRO A 63 13.82 0.66 -21.74
CA PRO A 63 13.47 -0.76 -21.69
C PRO A 63 12.01 -1.04 -22.08
N ARG A 64 11.80 -2.08 -22.89
CA ARG A 64 10.48 -2.50 -23.34
C ARG A 64 9.86 -3.49 -22.35
N LEU A 65 9.00 -3.00 -21.48
CA LEU A 65 8.27 -3.83 -20.54
C LEU A 65 7.14 -4.59 -21.24
N ARG A 66 6.85 -5.81 -20.78
CA ARG A 66 5.75 -6.63 -21.31
C ARG A 66 4.41 -5.94 -21.19
N ASP A 67 4.15 -5.34 -20.04
CA ASP A 67 2.91 -4.64 -19.71
C ASP A 67 3.12 -3.67 -18.54
N ARG A 68 2.03 -2.97 -18.20
CA ARG A 68 1.97 -2.02 -17.09
C ARG A 68 2.22 -2.69 -15.74
N ASP A 69 1.79 -3.93 -15.55
CA ASP A 69 1.91 -4.63 -14.27
C ASP A 69 3.36 -4.94 -13.93
N VAL A 70 4.22 -5.14 -14.94
CA VAL A 70 5.67 -5.23 -14.75
C VAL A 70 6.23 -3.94 -14.14
N LEU A 71 5.80 -2.77 -14.62
CA LEU A 71 6.23 -1.49 -14.06
C LEU A 71 5.72 -1.29 -12.63
N LEU A 72 4.43 -1.53 -12.40
CA LEU A 72 3.81 -1.35 -11.08
C LEU A 72 4.47 -2.23 -10.03
N ARG A 73 4.75 -3.50 -10.36
CA ARG A 73 5.50 -4.41 -9.47
C ARG A 73 6.91 -3.90 -9.17
N ALA A 74 7.63 -3.43 -10.18
CA ALA A 74 8.97 -2.86 -9.99
C ALA A 74 8.94 -1.64 -9.05
N VAL A 75 7.94 -0.77 -9.19
CA VAL A 75 7.76 0.38 -8.31
C VAL A 75 7.40 -0.07 -6.89
N GLN A 76 6.45 -0.99 -6.75
CA GLN A 76 6.01 -1.52 -5.46
C GLN A 76 7.17 -2.16 -4.69
N GLU A 77 7.95 -3.02 -5.35
CA GLU A 77 9.16 -3.62 -4.78
C GLU A 77 10.18 -2.54 -4.38
N GLY A 78 10.37 -1.50 -5.20
CA GLY A 78 11.24 -0.37 -4.88
C GLY A 78 10.81 0.39 -3.64
N THR A 79 9.52 0.68 -3.52
CA THR A 79 8.95 1.35 -2.34
C THR A 79 8.94 0.47 -1.08
N SER A 80 8.96 -0.86 -1.24
CA SER A 80 9.04 -1.80 -0.12
C SER A 80 10.43 -1.96 0.47
N THR A 81 11.47 -1.62 -0.31
CA THR A 81 12.85 -1.82 0.10
C THR A 81 13.27 -0.72 1.09
N LEU A 82 13.47 -1.11 2.35
CA LEU A 82 14.06 -0.28 3.41
C LEU A 82 15.57 -0.11 3.17
N VAL A 83 16.00 0.62 2.15
CA VAL A 83 17.43 1.01 2.03
C VAL A 83 17.57 2.42 1.47
N GLU A 84 18.31 3.22 2.22
CA GLU A 84 18.40 4.68 2.26
C GLU A 84 19.10 5.35 1.07
N SER A 85 19.33 4.70 -0.09
CA SER A 85 20.05 5.34 -1.22
C SER A 85 19.75 4.79 -2.63
N ASP A 86 19.48 3.49 -2.77
CA ASP A 86 19.40 2.83 -4.10
C ASP A 86 17.98 2.71 -4.66
N SER A 87 16.99 3.31 -4.00
CA SER A 87 15.58 3.26 -4.41
C SER A 87 14.98 4.65 -4.64
N PHE A 88 13.68 4.72 -4.88
CA PHE A 88 12.90 5.94 -5.07
C PHE A 88 11.71 5.96 -4.12
N ALA A 89 11.22 7.17 -3.83
CA ALA A 89 10.02 7.36 -3.02
C ALA A 89 8.77 7.42 -3.90
N TYR A 90 7.62 7.17 -3.29
CA TYR A 90 6.32 7.29 -3.94
C TYR A 90 5.47 8.35 -3.26
N ALA A 91 4.73 9.13 -4.03
CA ALA A 91 3.76 10.10 -3.54
C ALA A 91 2.44 9.95 -4.29
N GLU A 92 1.33 10.17 -3.58
CA GLU A 92 -0.03 10.11 -4.16
C GLU A 92 -0.39 11.41 -4.91
N GLY A 93 0.35 12.48 -4.63
CA GLY A 93 0.16 13.80 -5.25
C GLY A 93 1.27 14.78 -4.89
N TYR A 94 1.30 15.90 -5.62
CA TYR A 94 2.14 17.05 -5.31
C TYR A 94 1.27 18.30 -5.17
N ASP A 95 1.41 18.99 -4.05
CA ASP A 95 0.77 20.27 -3.76
C ASP A 95 1.73 21.38 -4.21
N GLU A 96 1.44 22.00 -5.36
CA GLU A 96 2.24 23.07 -5.94
C GLU A 96 2.24 24.35 -5.09
N GLU A 97 1.15 24.64 -4.36
CA GLU A 97 1.05 25.84 -3.52
C GLU A 97 1.96 25.75 -2.30
N LYS A 98 2.09 24.56 -1.72
CA LYS A 98 2.91 24.30 -0.52
C LYS A 98 4.28 23.73 -0.84
N GLY A 99 4.53 23.36 -2.11
CA GLY A 99 5.75 22.67 -2.54
C GLY A 99 5.96 21.32 -1.87
N ARG A 100 4.88 20.60 -1.52
CA ARG A 100 4.94 19.37 -0.69
C ARG A 100 4.29 18.17 -1.38
N TYR A 101 4.88 17.00 -1.15
CA TYR A 101 4.36 15.72 -1.60
C TYR A 101 3.31 15.17 -0.62
N ALA A 102 2.10 14.91 -1.13
CA ALA A 102 1.01 14.28 -0.40
C ALA A 102 1.17 12.75 -0.43
N GLY A 103 0.90 12.10 0.70
CA GLY A 103 1.03 10.63 0.81
C GLY A 103 2.44 10.12 0.51
N LEU A 104 3.47 10.94 0.78
CA LEU A 104 4.87 10.58 0.54
C LEU A 104 5.26 9.36 1.40
N ARG A 105 5.86 8.36 0.76
CA ARG A 105 6.35 7.12 1.38
C ARG A 105 7.80 6.87 1.00
N LEU A 106 8.65 6.71 2.02
CA LEU A 106 10.04 6.27 1.94
C LEU A 106 10.16 4.90 2.62
N GLY A 107 10.13 3.82 1.84
CA GLY A 107 10.15 2.48 2.42
C GLY A 107 8.80 2.05 3.00
N GLY A 108 8.74 0.83 3.53
CA GLY A 108 7.54 0.25 4.16
C GLY A 108 6.52 -0.34 3.17
N GLY A 109 6.71 -0.14 1.87
CA GLY A 109 5.86 -0.69 0.83
C GLY A 109 4.51 0.03 0.73
N GLY A 110 3.58 -0.56 -0.02
CA GLY A 110 2.23 -0.02 -0.21
C GLY A 110 1.70 -0.28 -1.61
N SER A 111 0.42 0.04 -1.83
CA SER A 111 -0.17 -0.01 -3.16
C SER A 111 0.35 1.15 -4.01
N VAL A 112 0.81 0.83 -5.21
CA VAL A 112 1.24 1.79 -6.20
C VAL A 112 0.18 1.81 -7.28
N VAL A 113 -0.41 2.98 -7.49
CA VAL A 113 -1.31 3.19 -8.62
C VAL A 113 -0.61 4.01 -9.69
N MET A 114 -1.07 3.83 -10.93
CA MET A 114 -0.64 4.64 -12.05
C MET A 114 -1.83 5.45 -12.55
N ASP A 115 -1.88 6.69 -12.12
CA ASP A 115 -2.92 7.66 -12.41
C ASP A 115 -2.28 9.02 -12.77
N GLY A 116 -3.09 10.08 -12.80
CA GLY A 116 -2.61 11.41 -13.15
C GLY A 116 -1.91 12.16 -12.01
N SER A 117 -2.03 11.70 -10.77
CA SER A 117 -1.53 12.41 -9.59
C SER A 117 -0.35 11.71 -8.91
N SER A 118 -0.21 10.40 -9.11
CA SER A 118 0.83 9.58 -8.48
C SER A 118 2.20 9.82 -9.08
N LEU A 119 3.18 10.00 -8.22
CA LEU A 119 4.53 10.41 -8.57
C LEU A 119 5.58 9.46 -7.99
N LEU A 120 6.64 9.25 -8.76
CA LEU A 120 7.91 8.77 -8.22
C LEU A 120 8.78 9.97 -7.91
N VAL A 121 9.32 10.02 -6.69
CA VAL A 121 10.07 11.15 -6.16
C VAL A 121 11.50 10.69 -5.88
N LYS A 122 12.46 11.57 -6.16
CA LYS A 122 13.86 11.33 -5.78
C LYS A 122 14.00 11.10 -4.27
N PRO A 123 14.77 10.11 -3.83
CA PRO A 123 14.89 9.77 -2.41
C PRO A 123 15.43 10.93 -1.57
N GLU A 124 16.31 11.77 -2.13
CA GLU A 124 16.91 12.92 -1.44
C GLU A 124 15.85 14.01 -1.14
N VAL A 125 14.95 14.24 -2.09
CA VAL A 125 13.85 15.23 -1.97
C VAL A 125 12.82 14.75 -0.96
N ALA A 126 12.49 13.46 -1.03
CA ALA A 126 11.56 12.84 -0.11
C ALA A 126 12.09 12.90 1.34
N ARG A 127 13.38 12.58 1.55
CA ARG A 127 14.00 12.58 2.88
C ARG A 127 13.96 13.96 3.52
N ARG A 128 14.31 15.00 2.75
CA ARG A 128 14.24 16.39 3.22
C ARG A 128 12.86 16.74 3.77
N GLN A 129 11.78 16.29 3.11
CA GLN A 129 10.42 16.54 3.58
C GLN A 129 10.07 15.75 4.86
N GLU A 130 10.56 14.52 5.02
CA GLU A 130 10.35 13.75 6.26
C GLU A 130 11.16 14.30 7.44
N GLU A 131 12.38 14.76 7.20
CA GLU A 131 13.22 15.42 8.20
C GLU A 131 12.60 16.74 8.65
N GLU A 132 12.01 17.53 7.75
CA GLU A 132 11.26 18.75 8.11
C GLU A 132 10.02 18.46 8.95
N LYS A 133 9.33 17.33 8.73
CA LYS A 133 8.21 16.89 9.58
C LYS A 133 8.69 16.48 10.98
N THR A 134 9.82 15.79 11.06
CA THR A 134 10.37 15.27 12.32
C THR A 134 11.10 16.36 13.12
N GLY A 135 11.72 17.33 12.46
CA GLY A 135 12.41 18.47 13.06
C GLY A 135 11.53 19.69 13.36
N GLY A 136 10.30 19.75 12.82
CA GLY A 136 9.38 20.88 12.97
C GLY A 136 8.11 20.62 13.80
N GLY A 137 7.96 19.42 14.36
CA GLY A 137 6.79 19.02 15.15
C GLY A 137 7.01 19.14 16.65
N GLY A 138 6.73 20.32 17.21
CA GLY A 138 6.52 20.49 18.64
C GLY A 138 5.43 19.56 19.16
N MET A 139 5.69 18.98 20.33
CA MET A 139 4.74 18.28 21.19
C MET A 139 3.40 19.04 21.26
N PRO A 140 2.24 18.40 21.07
CA PRO A 140 0.98 18.97 21.54
C PRO A 140 1.04 19.13 23.08
N PRO A 141 0.54 20.23 23.66
CA PRO A 141 0.64 20.45 25.10
C PRO A 141 -0.14 19.37 25.86
N ASP A 142 0.50 18.82 26.89
CA ASP A 142 -0.14 18.01 27.94
C ASP A 142 -1.38 18.73 28.49
N PRO A 143 -2.52 18.05 28.71
CA PRO A 143 -3.59 18.61 29.50
C PRO A 143 -3.15 18.69 30.97
N GLU A 144 -3.30 19.89 31.53
CA GLU A 144 -2.93 20.29 32.90
C GLU A 144 -3.47 19.34 34.00
N PRO A 145 -2.69 19.06 35.07
CA PRO A 145 -3.18 18.35 36.24
C PRO A 145 -3.91 19.29 37.22
N VAL A 146 -5.12 18.88 37.62
CA VAL A 146 -6.00 19.54 38.60
C VAL A 146 -5.43 19.43 40.04
N PRO A 147 -5.57 20.45 40.93
CA PRO A 147 -4.82 20.52 42.19
C PRO A 147 -5.51 19.90 43.43
N GLY A 148 -4.74 19.09 44.18
CA GLY A 148 -4.72 18.92 45.66
C GLY A 148 -5.86 18.13 46.36
N PRO A 149 -5.75 17.85 47.70
CA PRO A 149 -4.59 17.97 48.61
C PRO A 149 -4.41 16.82 49.66
N GLY A 150 -3.28 16.83 50.38
CA GLY A 150 -3.03 16.11 51.65
C GLY A 150 -1.77 15.25 51.63
N GLY A 151 -0.60 15.71 52.13
CA GLY A 151 -0.13 15.56 53.52
C GLY A 151 0.25 14.09 53.80
N ILE A 152 1.46 13.65 54.17
CA ILE A 152 2.36 14.07 55.25
C ILE A 152 3.81 13.55 54.95
N THR A 153 4.77 14.12 55.68
CA THR A 153 6.21 14.22 55.56
C THR A 153 7.10 13.03 56.00
N TYR A 154 8.35 13.08 55.49
CA TYR A 154 9.67 12.60 55.98
C TYR A 154 10.00 11.10 56.16
N GLY A 155 11.15 10.72 55.59
CA GLY A 155 11.92 9.54 56.01
C GLY A 155 13.15 9.28 55.13
N THR A 156 14.29 9.85 55.51
CA THR A 156 15.63 9.47 55.03
C THR A 156 15.99 8.05 55.47
N GLY A 157 16.57 7.24 54.57
CA GLY A 157 17.16 5.96 54.89
C GLY A 157 18.01 5.43 53.74
N THR A 158 19.32 5.60 53.85
CA THR A 158 20.35 4.86 53.11
C THR A 158 20.34 3.40 53.54
N ASP A 159 20.37 2.46 52.61
CA ASP A 159 21.31 1.33 52.66
C ASP A 159 21.32 0.53 51.37
N GLY A 160 22.53 0.13 50.97
CA GLY A 160 22.79 -0.67 49.78
C GLY A 160 22.36 -2.12 49.95
N GLY A 161 21.81 -2.67 48.86
CA GLY A 161 21.57 -4.09 48.69
C GLY A 161 21.38 -4.35 47.22
N GLY A 162 22.37 -4.96 46.57
CA GLY A 162 22.28 -5.35 45.17
C GLY A 162 21.09 -6.27 44.96
N LEU A 163 20.11 -5.78 44.21
CA LEU A 163 19.10 -6.62 43.58
C LEU A 163 19.42 -6.59 42.09
N GLU A 164 19.93 -7.74 41.66
CA GLU A 164 20.03 -8.17 40.27
C GLU A 164 18.76 -7.75 39.53
N ALA A 165 18.93 -6.91 38.52
CA ALA A 165 17.82 -6.40 37.72
C ALA A 165 17.15 -7.58 37.02
N GLU A 166 16.01 -8.00 37.56
CA GLU A 166 15.13 -8.96 36.92
C GLU A 166 14.76 -8.38 35.54
N PRO A 167 14.98 -9.12 34.44
CA PRO A 167 14.66 -8.63 33.12
C PRO A 167 13.17 -8.26 33.08
N PRO A 168 12.79 -7.11 32.48
CA PRO A 168 11.41 -6.68 32.47
C PRO A 168 10.53 -7.81 31.90
N ALA A 169 9.49 -8.19 32.65
CA ALA A 169 8.53 -9.19 32.23
C ALA A 169 8.03 -8.84 30.82
N ALA A 170 8.30 -9.72 29.85
CA ALA A 170 7.92 -9.52 28.47
C ALA A 170 6.42 -9.27 28.39
N GLN A 171 6.04 -8.06 27.97
CA GLN A 171 4.63 -7.70 27.79
C GLN A 171 4.01 -8.66 26.78
N ALA A 172 2.90 -9.31 27.17
CA ALA A 172 2.24 -10.29 26.32
C ALA A 172 1.73 -9.62 25.04
N LEU A 173 2.16 -10.13 23.89
CA LEU A 173 1.73 -9.63 22.57
C LEU A 173 0.22 -9.86 22.35
N PRO A 174 -0.48 -8.94 21.66
CA PRO A 174 -1.89 -9.10 21.32
C PRO A 174 -2.11 -10.29 20.38
N LYS A 175 -3.16 -11.08 20.65
CA LYS A 175 -3.46 -12.35 19.95
C LYS A 175 -4.64 -12.28 18.98
N ARG A 176 -5.35 -11.14 18.95
CA ARG A 176 -6.59 -10.96 18.16
C ARG A 176 -6.61 -9.58 17.55
N TYR A 177 -7.02 -9.51 16.29
CA TYR A 177 -7.26 -8.27 15.56
C TYR A 177 -8.73 -8.22 15.13
N TYR A 178 -9.36 -7.07 15.30
CA TYR A 178 -10.72 -6.78 14.88
C TYR A 178 -10.77 -5.37 14.32
N ALA A 179 -11.41 -5.21 13.16
CA ALA A 179 -11.60 -3.93 12.51
C ALA A 179 -12.89 -3.97 11.67
N SER A 180 -13.51 -2.81 11.51
CA SER A 180 -14.66 -2.58 10.62
C SER A 180 -14.43 -1.29 9.84
N VAL A 181 -14.92 -1.23 8.60
CA VAL A 181 -14.81 -0.06 7.73
C VAL A 181 -16.04 0.03 6.84
N ASN A 182 -16.57 1.25 6.69
CA ASN A 182 -17.68 1.53 5.77
C ASN A 182 -17.12 1.70 4.36
N LEU A 183 -17.66 0.95 3.40
CA LEU A 183 -17.25 1.00 2.00
C LEU A 183 -18.16 1.92 1.19
N ASP A 184 -17.58 2.57 0.18
CA ASP A 184 -18.37 3.29 -0.81
C ASP A 184 -19.12 2.28 -1.71
N PRO A 185 -20.47 2.32 -1.77
CA PRO A 185 -21.26 1.37 -2.54
C PRO A 185 -20.93 1.36 -4.04
N ASP A 186 -20.46 2.48 -4.60
CA ASP A 186 -20.09 2.56 -6.02
C ASP A 186 -18.67 2.02 -6.28
N ARG A 187 -17.90 1.74 -5.22
CA ARG A 187 -16.47 1.37 -5.28
C ARG A 187 -16.10 0.15 -4.45
N VAL A 188 -17.08 -0.60 -3.94
CA VAL A 188 -16.90 -1.76 -3.05
C VAL A 188 -15.80 -2.71 -3.53
N GLY A 189 -15.76 -3.04 -4.83
CA GLY A 189 -14.73 -3.95 -5.36
C GLY A 189 -13.30 -3.39 -5.27
N ARG A 190 -13.12 -2.08 -5.49
CA ARG A 190 -11.81 -1.43 -5.37
C ARG A 190 -11.38 -1.38 -3.91
N ASP A 191 -12.28 -0.97 -3.03
CA ASP A 191 -11.97 -0.77 -1.62
C ASP A 191 -11.75 -2.10 -0.90
N ALA A 192 -12.55 -3.13 -1.20
CA ALA A 192 -12.34 -4.49 -0.71
C ALA A 192 -11.00 -5.07 -1.19
N GLY A 193 -10.60 -4.80 -2.44
CA GLY A 193 -9.28 -5.15 -2.96
C GLY A 193 -8.15 -4.47 -2.16
N ARG A 194 -8.29 -3.16 -1.92
CA ARG A 194 -7.33 -2.40 -1.12
C ARG A 194 -7.19 -2.95 0.30
N ILE A 195 -8.30 -3.29 0.96
CA ILE A 195 -8.29 -3.91 2.30
C ILE A 195 -7.62 -5.29 2.28
N ALA A 196 -7.83 -6.07 1.22
CA ALA A 196 -7.16 -7.36 1.08
C ALA A 196 -5.63 -7.20 0.99
N ASP A 197 -5.17 -6.23 0.21
CA ASP A 197 -3.75 -5.97 0.00
C ASP A 197 -3.09 -5.34 1.23
N GLU A 198 -3.75 -4.36 1.88
CA GLU A 198 -3.18 -3.56 2.96
C GLU A 198 -3.36 -4.16 4.36
N VAL A 199 -4.32 -5.06 4.57
CA VAL A 199 -4.61 -5.60 5.91
C VAL A 199 -4.57 -7.12 5.91
N LEU A 200 -5.33 -7.76 5.03
CA LEU A 200 -5.47 -9.22 5.06
C LEU A 200 -4.16 -9.92 4.71
N THR A 201 -3.38 -9.38 3.77
CA THR A 201 -2.09 -9.94 3.38
C THR A 201 -1.13 -9.98 4.56
N HIS A 202 -1.00 -8.92 5.35
CA HIS A 202 -0.11 -8.91 6.51
C HIS A 202 -0.56 -9.91 7.58
N LEU A 203 -1.86 -9.96 7.87
CA LEU A 203 -2.39 -10.91 8.87
C LEU A 203 -2.23 -12.36 8.42
N ALA A 204 -2.41 -12.65 7.13
CA ALA A 204 -2.29 -13.99 6.57
C ALA A 204 -0.86 -14.52 6.53
N THR A 205 0.16 -13.64 6.49
CA THR A 205 1.57 -14.06 6.52
C THR A 205 2.04 -14.57 7.89
N LEU A 206 1.28 -14.31 8.96
CA LEU A 206 1.62 -14.76 10.30
C LEU A 206 1.39 -16.27 10.45
N PRO A 207 2.39 -17.06 10.92
CA PRO A 207 2.24 -18.50 11.11
C PRO A 207 1.07 -18.85 12.04
N GLY A 208 0.18 -19.74 11.57
CA GLY A 208 -0.97 -20.19 12.34
C GLY A 208 -2.14 -19.19 12.44
N SER A 209 -2.09 -18.07 11.71
CA SER A 209 -3.20 -17.11 11.66
C SER A 209 -4.43 -17.71 10.98
N ARG A 210 -5.62 -17.36 11.50
CA ARG A 210 -6.90 -17.66 10.87
C ARG A 210 -7.64 -16.36 10.62
N VAL A 211 -7.66 -15.95 9.36
CA VAL A 211 -8.32 -14.72 8.91
C VAL A 211 -9.72 -15.06 8.41
N ARG A 212 -10.73 -14.29 8.82
CA ARG A 212 -12.10 -14.35 8.33
C ARG A 212 -12.51 -12.96 7.88
N VAL A 213 -13.14 -12.90 6.71
CA VAL A 213 -13.67 -11.66 6.13
C VAL A 213 -15.17 -11.85 5.92
N SER A 214 -15.94 -10.84 6.26
CA SER A 214 -17.38 -10.77 6.04
C SER A 214 -17.72 -9.42 5.44
N ILE A 215 -18.64 -9.40 4.47
CA ILE A 215 -19.24 -8.19 3.92
C ILE A 215 -20.71 -8.21 4.34
N GLU A 216 -21.16 -7.12 4.93
CA GLU A 216 -22.56 -6.87 5.26
C GLU A 216 -23.09 -5.81 4.30
N ILE A 217 -24.31 -6.03 3.79
CA ILE A 217 -24.95 -5.15 2.81
C ILE A 217 -26.29 -4.74 3.41
N GLU A 218 -26.42 -3.45 3.69
CA GLU A 218 -27.63 -2.82 4.21
C GLU A 218 -28.14 -1.82 3.17
N ALA A 219 -29.44 -1.86 2.89
CA ALA A 219 -30.09 -0.95 1.96
C ALA A 219 -31.47 -0.59 2.51
N GLU A 220 -31.68 0.69 2.79
CA GLU A 220 -32.97 1.22 3.21
C GLU A 220 -33.77 1.63 1.97
N MET A 221 -34.96 1.04 1.79
CA MET A 221 -35.86 1.35 0.68
C MET A 221 -37.20 1.86 1.23
N PRO A 222 -37.34 3.17 1.51
CA PRO A 222 -38.50 3.73 2.21
C PRO A 222 -39.85 3.46 1.53
N GLU A 223 -39.87 3.39 0.19
CA GLU A 223 -41.07 3.13 -0.61
C GLU A 223 -41.30 1.62 -0.86
N GLY A 224 -40.50 0.76 -0.22
CA GLY A 224 -40.46 -0.67 -0.46
C GLY A 224 -39.63 -1.06 -1.69
N THR A 225 -39.32 -2.35 -1.79
CA THR A 225 -38.56 -2.91 -2.92
C THR A 225 -39.51 -3.56 -3.92
N PRO A 226 -39.47 -3.22 -5.22
CA PRO A 226 -40.31 -3.89 -6.23
C PRO A 226 -40.05 -5.39 -6.33
N GLU A 227 -41.09 -6.19 -6.58
CA GLU A 227 -41.01 -7.66 -6.61
C GLU A 227 -39.93 -8.20 -7.58
N HIS A 228 -39.77 -7.56 -8.74
CA HIS A 228 -38.75 -7.96 -9.71
C HIS A 228 -37.32 -7.77 -9.16
N ILE A 229 -37.07 -6.70 -8.39
CA ILE A 229 -35.77 -6.46 -7.74
C ILE A 229 -35.55 -7.45 -6.61
N GLN A 230 -36.58 -7.69 -5.77
CA GLN A 230 -36.51 -8.70 -4.71
C GLN A 230 -36.09 -10.06 -5.28
N ARG A 231 -36.77 -10.50 -6.36
CA ARG A 231 -36.46 -11.75 -7.04
C ARG A 231 -35.03 -11.79 -7.56
N THR A 232 -34.58 -10.74 -8.25
CA THR A 232 -33.22 -10.67 -8.80
C THR A 232 -32.16 -10.73 -7.70
N VAL A 233 -32.32 -9.98 -6.62
CA VAL A 233 -31.35 -9.94 -5.52
C VAL A 233 -31.30 -11.27 -4.78
N SER A 234 -32.46 -11.86 -4.45
CA SER A 234 -32.51 -13.16 -3.78
C SER A 234 -31.93 -14.30 -4.63
N GLU A 235 -32.14 -14.29 -5.95
CA GLU A 235 -31.54 -15.27 -6.87
C GLU A 235 -30.01 -15.12 -6.92
N ASN A 236 -29.51 -13.88 -7.03
CA ASN A 236 -28.07 -13.60 -7.00
C ASN A 236 -27.44 -14.00 -5.67
N ALA A 237 -28.08 -13.69 -4.54
CA ALA A 237 -27.59 -14.08 -3.21
C ALA A 237 -27.48 -15.60 -3.07
N ARG A 238 -28.44 -16.35 -3.63
CA ARG A 238 -28.39 -17.82 -3.68
C ARG A 238 -27.25 -18.34 -4.54
N VAL A 239 -27.03 -17.76 -5.73
CA VAL A 239 -25.92 -18.13 -6.64
C VAL A 239 -24.56 -17.82 -5.99
N LEU A 240 -24.44 -16.68 -5.33
CA LEU A 240 -23.23 -16.23 -4.63
C LEU A 240 -23.06 -16.85 -3.23
N LYS A 241 -23.99 -17.71 -2.81
CA LYS A 241 -23.95 -18.49 -1.56
C LYS A 241 -23.85 -17.63 -0.30
N PHE A 242 -24.64 -16.56 -0.24
CA PHE A 242 -24.76 -15.73 0.97
C PHE A 242 -25.21 -16.61 2.15
N GLN A 243 -24.59 -16.41 3.32
CA GLN A 243 -24.90 -17.20 4.52
C GLN A 243 -26.20 -16.74 5.20
N ALA A 244 -26.52 -15.45 5.09
CA ALA A 244 -27.76 -14.83 5.54
C ALA A 244 -28.19 -13.79 4.48
N GLN A 245 -29.48 -13.76 4.14
CA GLN A 245 -30.10 -12.80 3.21
C GLN A 245 -31.62 -12.79 3.42
N GLY A 246 -32.26 -11.64 3.23
CA GLY A 246 -33.70 -11.48 3.30
C GLY A 246 -34.12 -10.03 3.07
N PHE A 247 -35.37 -9.83 2.68
CA PHE A 247 -36.04 -8.54 2.77
C PHE A 247 -36.97 -8.62 3.98
N GLU A 248 -36.81 -7.71 4.93
CA GLU A 248 -37.64 -7.66 6.12
C GLU A 248 -38.74 -6.60 5.91
N PRO A 249 -40.02 -6.92 6.13
CA PRO A 249 -41.02 -5.89 6.35
C PRO A 249 -40.68 -5.19 7.67
N GLU A 250 -40.80 -3.87 7.70
CA GLU A 250 -40.65 -3.05 8.91
C GLU A 250 -41.48 -3.59 10.09
#